data_AF-A0A7K1BB99-F1
#
_entry.id   AF-A0A7K1BB99-F1
#
_cell.length_a   1.000
_cell.length_b   1.000
_cell.length_c   1.000
_cell.angle_alpha   90.00
_cell.angle_beta   90.00
_cell.angle_gamma   90.00
#
_symmetry.space_group_name_H-M   'P 1'
#
loop_
_entity.id
_entity.type
_entity.pdbx_description
1 polymer ?
#
loop_
_entity_poly.entity_id
_entity_poly.type
_entity_poly.pdbx_seq_one_letter_code
_entity_poly.pdbx_strand_id
1 'polypeptide(L)'
;MSWKRWTAIGAGVAVLAVGGVVVGRMTAEEAAGEQLLIVPRPVERRDLDDVLTISAVVRREATQEINLPVDGKVSSIEVEDGDTVEPGDALFALDGRTAVAVEGSFAFFRTLDVGSDGPDVLQLETILAEAGYPIEQVDTLFTEDTRRALTQWQLDRGYGGATPEPVETITVSLAPNQAGYEIGKANTVAYAIQPSVPDTAVAGFASG
;
A
#
# COMPACT_ATOMS: atom_id res chain seq x y z
N MET A 1 -42.43 -98.29 -45.79
CA MET A 1 -43.02 -97.66 -44.58
C MET A 1 -42.33 -98.23 -43.35
N SER A 2 -42.01 -97.37 -42.37
CA SER A 2 -41.45 -97.65 -41.03
C SER A 2 -39.91 -97.68 -40.84
N TRP A 3 -39.44 -96.67 -40.10
CA TRP A 3 -38.61 -96.65 -38.87
C TRP A 3 -37.49 -97.70 -38.61
N LYS A 4 -36.38 -97.24 -37.99
CA LYS A 4 -35.20 -97.92 -37.41
C LYS A 4 -34.05 -98.09 -38.43
N ARG A 5 -32.84 -97.56 -38.20
CA ARG A 5 -31.91 -97.87 -37.08
C ARG A 5 -30.97 -96.68 -36.80
N TRP A 6 -31.23 -95.92 -35.73
CA TRP A 6 -30.39 -94.82 -35.21
C TRP A 6 -29.55 -95.22 -33.98
N THR A 7 -29.45 -96.50 -33.66
CA THR A 7 -28.82 -96.97 -32.41
C THR A 7 -27.39 -97.51 -32.56
N ALA A 8 -26.83 -97.59 -33.76
CA ALA A 8 -25.47 -98.12 -33.97
C ALA A 8 -24.36 -97.05 -33.91
N ILE A 9 -24.68 -95.76 -34.07
CA ILE A 9 -23.68 -94.67 -34.08
C ILE A 9 -23.33 -94.22 -32.65
N GLY A 10 -24.26 -94.35 -31.68
CA GLY A 10 -24.05 -93.91 -30.30
C GLY A 10 -23.04 -94.74 -29.50
N ALA A 11 -22.89 -96.03 -29.79
CA ALA A 11 -21.96 -96.90 -29.06
C ALA A 11 -20.49 -96.71 -29.49
N GLY A 12 -20.23 -96.32 -30.75
CA GLY A 12 -18.87 -96.09 -31.26
C GLY A 12 -18.22 -94.80 -30.74
N VAL A 13 -19.02 -93.76 -30.48
CA VAL A 13 -18.51 -92.46 -30.00
C VAL A 13 -18.10 -92.50 -28.53
N ALA A 14 -18.76 -93.32 -27.70
CA ALA A 14 -18.41 -93.45 -26.28
C ALA A 14 -17.07 -94.14 -26.03
N VAL A 15 -16.66 -95.09 -26.88
CA VAL A 15 -15.38 -95.81 -26.72
C VAL A 15 -14.18 -94.95 -27.17
N LEU A 16 -14.34 -94.09 -28.17
CA LEU A 16 -13.28 -93.18 -28.61
C LEU A 16 -13.02 -92.01 -27.64
N ALA A 17 -14.05 -91.52 -26.94
CA ALA A 17 -13.89 -90.44 -25.96
C ALA A 17 -13.15 -90.91 -24.69
N VAL A 18 -13.39 -92.13 -24.21
CA VAL A 18 -12.71 -92.67 -23.02
C VAL A 18 -11.25 -93.05 -23.33
N GLY A 19 -10.99 -93.60 -24.53
CA GLY A 19 -9.62 -93.92 -24.96
C GLY A 19 -8.71 -92.68 -25.11
N GLY A 20 -9.25 -91.57 -25.66
CA GLY A 20 -8.50 -90.33 -25.85
C GLY A 20 -8.09 -89.63 -24.55
N VAL A 21 -8.92 -89.70 -23.51
CA VAL A 21 -8.64 -89.08 -22.20
C VAL A 21 -7.56 -89.84 -21.42
N VAL A 22 -7.48 -91.16 -21.55
CA VAL A 22 -6.47 -91.97 -20.85
C VAL A 22 -5.09 -91.84 -21.51
N VAL A 23 -5.03 -91.78 -22.85
CA VAL A 23 -3.75 -91.59 -23.56
C VAL A 23 -3.23 -90.16 -23.38
N GLY A 24 -4.09 -89.14 -23.42
CA GLY A 24 -3.70 -87.75 -23.22
C GLY A 24 -3.19 -87.41 -21.82
N ARG A 25 -3.47 -88.25 -20.81
CA ARG A 25 -2.94 -88.12 -19.44
C ARG A 25 -1.57 -88.78 -19.24
N MET A 26 -1.10 -89.62 -20.17
CA MET A 26 0.18 -90.34 -20.06
C MET A 26 1.31 -89.74 -20.91
N THR A 27 1.02 -88.80 -21.82
CA THR A 27 2.03 -88.18 -22.72
C THR A 27 2.10 -86.66 -22.59
N ALA A 28 1.59 -86.09 -21.50
CA ALA A 28 1.78 -84.66 -21.22
C ALA A 28 3.21 -84.46 -20.70
N GLU A 29 4.15 -84.26 -21.62
CA GLU A 29 5.45 -83.67 -21.31
C GLU A 29 5.22 -82.30 -20.68
N GLU A 30 5.64 -82.17 -19.42
CA GLU A 30 5.54 -80.95 -18.64
C GLU A 30 6.48 -79.92 -19.27
N ALA A 31 5.93 -79.09 -20.15
CA ALA A 31 6.62 -77.91 -20.64
C ALA A 31 6.90 -77.04 -19.42
N ALA A 32 8.15 -77.05 -18.96
CA ALA A 32 8.67 -76.15 -17.95
C ALA A 32 8.54 -74.72 -18.50
N GLY A 33 7.37 -74.12 -18.26
CA GLY A 33 7.12 -72.73 -18.58
C GLY A 33 8.14 -71.89 -17.85
N GLU A 34 8.80 -70.98 -18.56
CA GLU A 34 9.49 -69.85 -17.93
C GLU A 34 8.46 -69.17 -17.02
N GLN A 35 8.54 -69.45 -15.72
CA GLN A 35 7.70 -68.78 -14.74
C GLN A 35 8.17 -67.33 -14.68
N LEU A 36 7.54 -66.48 -15.48
CA LEU A 36 7.71 -65.04 -15.41
C LEU A 36 7.48 -64.64 -13.94
N LEU A 37 8.54 -64.18 -13.28
CA LEU A 37 8.46 -63.66 -11.93
C LEU A 37 7.76 -62.30 -11.99
N ILE A 38 6.43 -62.33 -11.99
CA ILE A 38 5.60 -61.14 -11.94
C ILE A 38 5.56 -60.71 -10.47
N VAL A 39 6.19 -59.59 -10.13
CA VAL A 39 6.10 -58.97 -8.81
C VAL A 39 5.10 -57.81 -8.92
N PRO A 40 3.80 -58.02 -8.66
CA PRO A 40 2.83 -56.94 -8.72
C PRO A 40 3.06 -55.99 -7.54
N ARG A 41 3.19 -54.68 -7.81
CA ARG A 41 3.08 -53.65 -6.77
C ARG A 41 1.62 -53.18 -6.65
N PRO A 42 1.10 -53.01 -5.42
CA PRO A 42 -0.25 -52.51 -5.23
C PRO A 42 -0.38 -51.09 -5.78
N VAL A 43 -1.55 -50.78 -6.32
CA VAL A 43 -1.88 -49.42 -6.75
C VAL A 43 -2.25 -48.59 -5.53
N GLU A 44 -1.57 -47.46 -5.35
CA GLU A 44 -1.78 -46.55 -4.23
C GLU A 44 -2.31 -45.21 -4.75
N ARG A 45 -3.32 -44.68 -4.06
CA ARG A 45 -3.82 -43.32 -4.30
C ARG A 45 -3.00 -42.39 -3.41
N ARG A 46 -2.31 -41.43 -4.03
CA ARG A 46 -1.51 -40.41 -3.35
C ARG A 46 -1.72 -39.08 -4.05
N ASP A 47 -1.56 -38.01 -3.30
CA ASP A 47 -1.56 -36.66 -3.85
C ASP A 47 -0.23 -36.41 -4.58
N LEU A 48 -0.31 -35.62 -5.66
CA LEU A 48 0.85 -35.26 -6.47
C LEU A 48 1.15 -33.79 -6.19
N ASP A 49 2.27 -33.54 -5.52
CA ASP A 49 2.74 -32.19 -5.23
C ASP A 49 3.60 -31.70 -6.39
N ASP A 50 3.16 -30.63 -7.06
CA ASP A 50 3.96 -29.91 -8.05
C ASP A 50 4.65 -28.72 -7.37
N VAL A 51 5.98 -28.82 -7.19
CA VAL A 51 6.76 -27.81 -6.47
C VAL A 51 7.30 -26.79 -7.47
N LEU A 52 6.57 -25.70 -7.67
CA LEU A 52 7.05 -24.55 -8.45
C LEU A 52 7.98 -23.68 -7.60
N THR A 53 9.27 -23.67 -7.93
CA THR A 53 10.25 -22.78 -7.31
C THR A 53 10.34 -21.47 -8.11
N ILE A 54 9.88 -20.36 -7.54
CA ILE A 54 9.96 -19.02 -8.15
C ILE A 54 11.14 -18.28 -7.53
N SER A 55 12.09 -17.86 -8.37
CA SER A 55 13.18 -16.96 -7.95
C SER A 55 12.78 -15.52 -8.25
N ALA A 56 12.56 -14.71 -7.23
CA ALA A 56 12.30 -13.27 -7.35
C ALA A 56 13.54 -12.46 -6.92
N VAL A 57 13.75 -11.32 -7.57
CA VAL A 57 14.76 -10.33 -7.16
C VAL A 57 14.01 -9.09 -6.68
N VAL A 58 14.20 -8.72 -5.41
CA VAL A 58 13.70 -7.44 -4.90
C VAL A 58 14.61 -6.34 -5.43
N ARG A 59 14.02 -5.34 -6.08
CA ARG A 59 14.73 -4.15 -6.58
C ARG A 59 14.10 -2.92 -5.96
N ARG A 60 14.90 -1.89 -5.71
CA ARG A 60 14.41 -0.57 -5.32
C ARG A 60 13.56 -0.02 -6.46
N GLU A 61 12.30 0.33 -6.18
CA GLU A 61 11.36 0.79 -7.22
C GLU A 61 11.72 2.18 -7.78
N ALA A 62 12.21 3.09 -6.93
CA ALA A 62 12.55 4.44 -7.37
C ALA A 62 13.69 5.06 -6.54
N THR A 63 14.54 5.84 -7.22
CA THR A 63 15.40 6.84 -6.60
C THR A 63 14.73 8.18 -6.82
N GLN A 64 14.50 8.95 -5.75
CA GLN A 64 13.93 10.28 -5.82
C GLN A 64 15.00 11.30 -5.45
N GLU A 65 15.16 12.33 -6.28
CA GLU A 65 16.04 13.46 -5.99
C GLU A 65 15.21 14.56 -5.32
N ILE A 66 15.66 15.02 -4.16
CA ILE A 66 15.02 16.11 -3.42
C ILE A 66 15.58 17.42 -3.92
N ASN A 67 14.76 18.18 -4.63
CA ASN A 67 15.08 19.55 -5.04
C ASN A 67 14.48 20.53 -4.02
N LEU A 68 15.30 21.44 -3.51
CA LEU A 68 14.83 22.46 -2.58
C LEU A 68 14.15 23.59 -3.36
N PRO A 69 12.90 23.94 -3.05
CA PRO A 69 12.21 25.05 -3.71
C PRO A 69 12.75 26.42 -3.28
N VAL A 70 13.61 26.46 -2.26
CA VAL A 70 14.19 27.66 -1.66
C VAL A 70 15.71 27.58 -1.67
N ASP A 71 16.34 28.74 -1.91
CA ASP A 71 17.79 28.89 -1.75
C ASP A 71 18.14 28.95 -0.26
N GLY A 72 19.25 28.31 0.13
CA GLY A 72 19.77 28.37 1.50
C GLY A 72 21.08 27.62 1.67
N LYS A 73 21.66 27.64 2.88
CA LYS A 73 22.85 26.83 3.21
C LYS A 73 22.47 25.61 4.03
N VAL A 74 22.91 24.43 3.60
CA VAL A 74 22.78 23.20 4.39
C VAL A 74 23.61 23.37 5.66
N SER A 75 22.94 23.39 6.80
CA SER A 75 23.50 23.59 8.12
C SER A 75 23.75 22.28 8.88
N SER A 76 22.96 21.24 8.60
CA SER A 76 23.20 19.87 9.09
C SER A 76 22.56 18.83 8.18
N ILE A 77 23.03 17.59 8.27
CA ILE A 77 22.44 16.40 7.65
C ILE A 77 22.22 15.41 8.81
N GLU A 78 20.98 14.94 8.97
CA GLU A 78 20.55 14.12 10.11
C GLU A 78 20.37 12.64 9.75
N VAL A 79 20.56 12.28 8.47
CA VAL A 79 20.44 10.92 7.94
C VAL A 79 21.74 10.45 7.28
N GLU A 80 22.02 9.15 7.36
CA GLU A 80 23.17 8.50 6.75
C GLU A 80 22.77 7.57 5.59
N ASP A 81 23.75 7.25 4.73
CA ASP A 81 23.54 6.32 3.62
C ASP A 81 23.17 4.92 4.14
N GLY A 82 21.95 4.48 3.83
CA GLY A 82 21.42 3.17 4.24
C GLY A 82 20.33 3.25 5.30
N ASP A 83 20.05 4.44 5.84
CA ASP A 83 18.97 4.64 6.80
C ASP A 83 17.59 4.44 6.17
N THR A 84 16.65 3.99 7.00
CA THR A 84 15.23 3.97 6.67
C THR A 84 14.60 5.23 7.23
N VAL A 85 13.94 6.01 6.37
CA VAL A 85 13.26 7.25 6.73
C VAL A 85 11.77 6.98 6.93
N GLU A 86 11.25 7.36 8.08
CA GLU A 86 9.84 7.32 8.45
C GLU A 86 9.23 8.74 8.48
N PRO A 87 7.90 8.88 8.30
CA PRO A 87 7.25 10.17 8.48
C PRO A 87 7.51 10.74 9.88
N GLY A 88 7.98 11.99 9.94
CA GLY A 88 8.38 12.66 11.16
C GLY A 88 9.89 12.75 11.37
N ASP A 89 10.70 11.99 10.63
CA ASP A 89 12.15 12.01 10.76
C ASP A 89 12.76 13.33 10.26
N ALA A 90 13.77 13.82 10.98
CA ALA A 90 14.59 14.92 10.51
C ALA A 90 15.53 14.44 9.41
N LEU A 91 15.61 15.17 8.30
CA LEU A 91 16.46 14.78 7.15
C LEU A 91 17.73 15.62 7.09
N PHE A 92 17.57 16.93 7.10
CA PHE A 92 18.65 17.91 7.02
C PHE A 92 18.14 19.23 7.59
N ALA A 93 19.01 20.18 7.88
CA ALA A 93 18.61 21.55 8.22
C ALA A 93 19.13 22.56 7.20
N LEU A 94 18.28 23.49 6.78
CA LEU A 94 18.63 24.61 5.92
C LEU A 94 18.61 25.91 6.73
N ASP A 95 19.75 26.60 6.79
CA ASP A 95 19.91 27.83 7.58
C ASP A 95 19.40 27.69 9.04
N GLY A 96 19.61 26.52 9.65
CA GLY A 96 19.17 26.18 11.00
C GLY A 96 17.72 25.70 11.12
N ARG A 97 16.97 25.58 10.01
CA ARG A 97 15.61 25.03 9.99
C ARG A 97 15.60 23.59 9.51
N THR A 98 15.30 22.66 10.41
CA THR A 98 15.19 21.24 10.10
C THR A 98 14.07 20.98 9.09
N ALA A 99 14.38 20.27 8.00
CA ALA A 99 13.41 19.66 7.12
C ALA A 99 13.03 18.28 7.65
N VAL A 100 11.72 18.00 7.66
CA VAL A 100 11.15 16.78 8.23
C VAL A 100 10.49 15.97 7.12
N ALA A 101 10.68 14.66 7.15
CA ALA A 101 10.02 13.73 6.25
C ALA A 101 8.51 13.73 6.52
N VAL A 102 7.72 13.85 5.46
CA VAL A 102 6.26 13.78 5.52
C VAL A 102 5.77 12.84 4.44
N GLU A 103 4.69 12.14 4.72
CA GLU A 103 4.03 11.33 3.71
C GLU A 103 3.28 12.22 2.74
N GLY A 104 3.49 12.02 1.44
CA GLY A 104 2.94 12.90 0.43
C GLY A 104 3.06 12.35 -0.97
N SER A 105 2.11 12.73 -1.83
CA SER A 105 2.08 12.29 -3.22
C SER A 105 2.90 13.19 -4.16
N PHE A 106 3.14 14.44 -3.74
CA PHE A 106 3.98 15.40 -4.45
C PHE A 106 4.66 16.37 -3.47
N ALA A 107 5.69 17.07 -3.96
CA ALA A 107 6.35 18.15 -3.22
C ALA A 107 5.51 19.44 -3.25
N PHE A 108 5.53 20.20 -2.16
CA PHE A 108 4.94 21.53 -2.11
C PHE A 108 5.67 22.48 -3.08
N PHE A 109 4.92 23.10 -3.99
CA PHE A 109 5.47 23.89 -5.11
C PHE A 109 5.12 25.38 -5.06
N ARG A 110 4.32 25.80 -4.07
CA ARG A 110 3.95 27.20 -3.83
C ARG A 110 3.85 27.46 -2.33
N THR A 111 3.86 28.73 -1.96
CA THR A 111 3.48 29.16 -0.62
C THR A 111 2.00 28.92 -0.40
N LEU A 112 1.64 28.37 0.77
CA LEU A 112 0.27 28.16 1.21
C LEU A 112 -0.03 29.10 2.37
N ASP A 113 -1.17 29.78 2.27
CA ASP A 113 -1.69 30.68 3.28
C ASP A 113 -3.23 30.69 3.24
N VAL A 114 -3.89 31.33 4.21
CA VAL A 114 -5.36 31.40 4.27
C VAL A 114 -5.96 31.89 2.94
N GLY A 115 -6.95 31.15 2.46
CA GLY A 115 -7.59 31.37 1.17
C GLY A 115 -6.93 30.62 0.01
N SER A 116 -5.81 29.93 0.23
CA SER A 116 -5.28 28.97 -0.73
C SER A 116 -6.26 27.82 -0.91
N ASP A 117 -6.53 27.44 -2.16
CA ASP A 117 -7.36 26.29 -2.50
C ASP A 117 -6.56 25.35 -3.42
N GLY A 118 -6.50 24.06 -3.08
CA GLY A 118 -5.90 23.06 -3.95
C GLY A 118 -5.61 21.71 -3.29
N PRO A 119 -5.12 20.73 -4.08
CA PRO A 119 -4.75 19.41 -3.58
C PRO A 119 -3.54 19.45 -2.64
N ASP A 120 -2.70 20.48 -2.75
CA ASP A 120 -1.56 20.71 -1.85
C ASP A 120 -2.01 21.10 -0.44
N VAL A 121 -3.08 21.89 -0.31
CA VAL A 121 -3.71 22.15 0.98
C VAL A 121 -4.23 20.86 1.60
N LEU A 122 -4.97 20.05 0.82
CA LEU A 122 -5.49 18.76 1.31
C LEU A 122 -4.37 17.84 1.82
N GLN A 123 -3.24 17.81 1.11
CA GLN A 123 -2.08 17.04 1.55
C GLN A 123 -1.53 17.59 2.88
N LEU A 124 -1.36 18.92 3.00
CA LEU A 124 -0.91 19.54 4.24
C LEU A 124 -1.84 19.23 5.41
N GLU A 125 -3.15 19.37 5.22
CA GLU A 125 -4.14 19.12 6.26
C GLU A 125 -4.17 17.66 6.69
N THR A 126 -4.03 16.74 5.74
CA THR A 126 -3.92 15.30 6.03
C THR A 126 -2.68 15.03 6.89
N ILE A 127 -1.52 15.57 6.49
CA ILE A 127 -0.26 15.42 7.25
C ILE A 127 -0.41 15.96 8.67
N LEU A 128 -1.01 17.14 8.82
CA LEU A 128 -1.22 17.77 10.13
C LEU A 128 -2.16 16.93 11.01
N ALA A 129 -3.28 16.46 10.46
CA ALA A 129 -4.24 15.62 11.17
C ALA A 129 -3.62 14.28 11.61
N GLU A 130 -2.86 13.62 10.73
CA GLU A 130 -2.15 12.37 11.04
C GLU A 130 -1.04 12.58 12.08
N ALA A 131 -0.36 13.72 12.04
CA ALA A 131 0.62 14.11 13.05
C ALA A 131 0.00 14.54 14.39
N GLY A 132 -1.33 14.50 14.51
CA GLY A 132 -2.06 14.78 15.76
C GLY A 132 -2.42 16.25 15.99
N TYR A 133 -2.26 17.11 14.99
CA TYR A 133 -2.67 18.51 15.06
C TYR A 133 -4.13 18.63 14.60
N PRO A 134 -5.07 18.98 15.51
CA PRO A 134 -6.49 18.89 15.21
C PRO A 134 -6.93 19.94 14.20
N ILE A 135 -7.53 19.45 13.10
CA ILE A 135 -8.20 20.21 12.06
C ILE A 135 -9.67 19.79 12.03
N GLU A 136 -10.60 20.75 12.00
CA GLU A 136 -12.05 20.52 12.03
C GLU A 136 -12.54 19.79 10.78
N GLN A 137 -12.03 20.19 9.62
CA GLN A 137 -12.36 19.62 8.33
C GLN A 137 -11.10 19.53 7.48
N VAL A 138 -10.76 18.31 7.05
CA VAL A 138 -9.70 18.07 6.07
C VAL A 138 -10.31 18.21 4.67
N ASP A 139 -9.98 19.29 3.97
CA ASP A 139 -10.46 19.61 2.64
C ASP A 139 -9.38 20.29 1.78
N THR A 140 -9.76 21.06 0.76
CA THR A 140 -8.80 21.71 -0.15
C THR A 140 -8.58 23.19 0.17
N LEU A 141 -9.27 23.76 1.16
CA LEU A 141 -9.26 25.19 1.45
C LEU A 141 -8.48 25.49 2.73
N PHE A 142 -7.40 26.24 2.59
CA PHE A 142 -6.59 26.64 3.72
C PHE A 142 -7.36 27.69 4.53
N THR A 143 -7.82 27.30 5.71
CA THR A 143 -8.56 28.18 6.63
C THR A 143 -7.68 28.61 7.81
N GLU A 144 -8.23 29.45 8.68
CA GLU A 144 -7.58 29.83 9.93
C GLU A 144 -7.35 28.62 10.85
N ASP A 145 -8.16 27.57 10.71
CA ASP A 145 -8.00 26.33 11.46
C ASP A 145 -6.74 25.58 11.01
N THR A 146 -6.53 25.48 9.69
CA THR A 146 -5.30 24.96 9.07
C THR A 146 -4.09 25.78 9.50
N ARG A 147 -4.21 27.12 9.52
CA ARG A 147 -3.16 28.02 10.02
C ARG A 147 -2.76 27.67 11.44
N ARG A 148 -3.73 27.57 12.34
CA ARG A 148 -3.53 27.26 13.77
C ARG A 148 -2.85 25.91 13.96
N ALA A 149 -3.28 24.87 13.23
CA ALA A 149 -2.67 23.55 13.30
C ALA A 149 -1.22 23.58 12.80
N LEU A 150 -0.97 24.25 11.65
CA LEU A 150 0.37 24.44 11.11
C LEU A 150 1.28 25.20 12.08
N THR A 151 0.78 26.27 12.70
CA THR A 151 1.51 27.04 13.73
C THR A 151 1.99 26.14 14.86
N GLN A 152 1.12 25.29 15.40
CA GLN A 152 1.53 24.37 16.48
C GLN A 152 2.57 23.36 15.99
N TRP A 153 2.37 22.78 14.81
CA TRP A 153 3.33 21.86 14.20
C TRP A 153 4.71 22.50 14.02
N GLN A 154 4.75 23.78 13.65
CA GLN A 154 5.97 24.55 13.45
C GLN A 154 6.66 24.92 14.78
N LEU A 155 5.88 25.27 15.81
CA LEU A 155 6.39 25.59 17.14
C LEU A 155 7.04 24.37 17.81
N ASP A 156 6.40 23.20 17.72
CA ASP A 156 6.93 21.94 18.27
C ASP A 156 8.27 21.54 17.65
N ARG A 157 8.55 22.02 16.44
CA ARG A 157 9.79 21.77 15.68
C ARG A 157 10.80 22.92 15.76
N GLY A 158 10.53 23.95 16.56
CA GLY A 158 11.45 25.05 16.78
C GLY A 158 11.61 26.01 15.60
N TYR A 159 10.63 26.09 14.68
CA TYR A 159 10.68 27.04 13.56
C TYR A 159 10.39 28.50 13.96
N GLY A 160 10.30 28.79 15.27
CA GLY A 160 10.07 30.07 15.95
C GLY A 160 10.98 31.26 15.63
N GLY A 161 12.03 31.09 14.81
CA GLY A 161 13.16 32.03 14.76
C GLY A 161 13.47 32.66 13.40
N ALA A 162 12.82 32.25 12.33
CA ALA A 162 12.97 32.90 11.02
C ALA A 162 11.96 34.04 10.91
N THR A 163 12.36 35.15 10.28
CA THR A 163 11.55 36.38 10.11
C THR A 163 10.06 36.06 10.00
N PRO A 164 9.25 36.43 11.02
CA PRO A 164 7.82 36.14 11.02
C PRO A 164 7.17 36.73 9.78
N GLU A 165 6.14 36.06 9.26
CA GLU A 165 5.24 36.70 8.33
C GLU A 165 4.70 37.99 8.97
N PRO A 166 4.56 39.10 8.21
CA PRO A 166 3.99 40.30 8.77
C PRO A 166 2.53 40.03 9.18
N VAL A 167 2.08 40.64 10.27
CA VAL A 167 0.65 40.64 10.63
C VAL A 167 -0.13 41.30 9.49
N GLU A 168 -1.11 40.60 8.94
CA GLU A 168 -2.00 41.14 7.91
C GLU A 168 -3.31 41.62 8.52
N THR A 169 -3.74 42.84 8.19
CA THR A 169 -5.03 43.37 8.67
C THR A 169 -6.00 43.49 7.51
N ILE A 170 -7.02 42.63 7.48
CA ILE A 170 -8.11 42.72 6.51
C ILE A 170 -9.15 43.69 7.04
N THR A 171 -9.32 44.81 6.36
CA THR A 171 -10.36 45.80 6.67
C THR A 171 -11.51 45.66 5.69
N VAL A 172 -12.63 45.08 6.13
CA VAL A 172 -13.85 45.01 5.35
C VAL A 172 -14.71 46.21 5.68
N SER A 173 -14.88 47.11 4.70
CA SER A 173 -15.77 48.28 4.84
C SER A 173 -16.93 48.19 3.86
N LEU A 174 -18.14 48.42 4.36
CA LEU A 174 -19.33 48.51 3.54
C LEU A 174 -19.34 49.88 2.84
N ALA A 175 -19.36 49.86 1.50
CA ALA A 175 -19.55 51.06 0.70
C ALA A 175 -21.04 51.28 0.41
N PRO A 176 -21.55 52.53 0.43
CA PRO A 176 -22.93 52.82 0.06
C PRO A 176 -23.20 52.37 -1.38
N ASN A 177 -24.27 51.60 -1.58
CA ASN A 177 -24.72 51.18 -2.90
C ASN A 177 -26.02 51.92 -3.29
N GLN A 178 -26.32 52.00 -4.58
CA GLN A 178 -27.54 52.67 -5.07
C GLN A 178 -28.84 51.92 -4.68
N ALA A 179 -28.75 50.76 -4.02
CA ALA A 179 -29.91 49.94 -3.66
C ALA A 179 -30.70 50.44 -2.43
N GLY A 180 -30.32 51.59 -1.86
CA GLY A 180 -31.20 52.34 -0.93
C GLY A 180 -31.19 51.88 0.53
N TYR A 181 -30.19 51.12 0.97
CA TYR A 181 -30.01 50.81 2.38
C TYR A 181 -29.07 51.83 3.05
N GLU A 182 -29.48 52.34 4.22
CA GLU A 182 -28.63 53.20 5.05
C GLU A 182 -27.61 52.35 5.80
N ILE A 183 -26.33 52.63 5.59
CA ILE A 183 -25.23 52.01 6.32
C ILE A 183 -25.22 52.60 7.75
N GLY A 184 -25.38 51.73 8.74
CA GLY A 184 -25.37 52.11 10.15
C GLY A 184 -23.98 52.50 10.69
N LYS A 185 -23.89 52.86 11.97
CA LYS A 185 -22.65 53.34 12.62
C LYS A 185 -21.47 52.36 12.60
N ALA A 186 -21.74 51.07 12.45
CA ALA A 186 -20.72 50.04 12.33
C ALA A 186 -20.67 49.56 10.87
N ASN A 187 -19.80 50.19 10.08
CA ASN A 187 -19.66 49.93 8.65
C ASN A 187 -18.31 49.34 8.26
N THR A 188 -17.44 49.14 9.24
CA THR A 188 -16.11 48.57 9.04
C THR A 188 -15.83 47.54 10.11
N VAL A 189 -15.29 46.40 9.69
CA VAL A 189 -14.70 45.38 10.57
C VAL A 189 -13.26 45.20 10.13
N ALA A 190 -12.34 45.17 11.09
CA ALA A 190 -10.95 44.80 10.87
C ALA A 190 -10.69 43.44 11.52
N TYR A 191 -10.05 42.55 10.78
CA TYR A 191 -9.57 41.26 11.29
C TYR A 191 -8.05 41.21 11.12
N ALA A 192 -7.34 40.90 12.20
CA ALA A 192 -5.90 40.74 12.18
C ALA A 192 -5.55 39.26 12.05
N ILE A 193 -4.88 38.93 10.96
CA ILE A 193 -4.31 37.63 10.68
C ILE A 193 -2.89 37.62 11.24
N GLN A 194 -2.65 36.74 12.21
CA GLN A 194 -1.35 36.61 12.83
C GLN A 194 -0.43 35.74 11.95
N PRO A 195 0.90 35.93 12.05
CA PRO A 195 1.85 35.03 11.41
C PRO A 195 1.61 33.59 11.85
N SER A 196 1.87 32.67 10.92
CA SER A 196 1.91 31.23 11.19
C SER A 196 2.92 30.88 12.29
N VAL A 197 3.98 31.67 12.49
CA VAL A 197 4.89 31.54 13.64
C VAL A 197 5.18 32.92 14.25
N PRO A 198 4.90 33.13 15.56
CA PRO A 198 5.15 34.42 16.20
C PRO A 198 6.64 34.72 16.38
N ASP A 199 6.99 36.01 16.41
CA ASP A 199 8.35 36.45 16.74
C ASP A 199 8.70 36.09 18.18
N THR A 200 9.68 35.21 18.37
CA THR A 200 10.13 34.84 19.72
C THR A 200 10.99 35.93 20.36
N ALA A 201 11.41 36.97 19.63
CA ALA A 201 12.27 38.04 20.15
C ALA A 201 11.59 38.96 21.19
N VAL A 202 10.25 38.93 21.31
CA VAL A 202 9.49 39.83 22.20
C VAL A 202 9.05 39.21 23.54
N ALA A 203 9.25 37.92 23.77
CA ALA A 203 8.78 37.26 25.00
C ALA A 203 9.64 37.50 26.26
N GLY A 204 10.76 38.23 26.16
CA GLY A 204 11.76 38.37 27.22
C GLY A 204 11.59 39.52 28.23
N PHE A 205 10.57 40.37 28.13
CA PHE A 205 10.55 41.65 28.88
C PHE A 205 9.31 41.89 29.77
N ALA A 206 8.67 40.87 30.32
CA ALA A 206 7.57 41.09 31.26
C ALA A 206 7.52 40.09 32.42
N SER A 207 8.52 40.16 33.31
CA SER A 207 8.35 39.83 34.73
C SER A 207 9.53 40.38 35.54
N GLY A 208 9.33 41.57 36.10
CA GLY A 208 10.21 42.23 37.07
C GLY A 208 9.41 43.25 37.85
#